data_AF-A0A4Q2AA30-F1
#
_entry.id   AF-A0A4Q2AA30-F1
#
_cell.length_a   1.000
_cell.length_b   1.000
_cell.length_c   1.000
_cell.angle_alpha   90.00
_cell.angle_beta   90.00
_cell.angle_gamma   90.00
#
_symmetry.space_group_name_H-M   'P 1'
#
loop_
_entity.id
_entity.type
_entity.pdbx_description
1 polymer ?
#
loop_
_entity_poly.entity_id
_entity_poly.type
_entity_poly.pdbx_seq_one_letter_code
_entity_poly.pdbx_strand_id
1 'polypeptide(L)'
;MTVQELEKRMRSLFEDDSLEVFGDTGYSISFVVPGKVGDVKAALLARTDPAGWDGEAVHWFYRCDDEDWALYLRSIPHAVFCIATVQSLHAIHQQQHLDASAVTPEQQAIYDAEEAQRQQEAEARQRRDTRTEPLAPLGGPFHSDGERVWARVGSGHRYRALNNFDLGSFRHLVDNFAVDASGLRYYASGAAFSYDDEGDGLVADGDAATLESLGGDWYRDSRQAYYFGTDIYGLGERHLTVVKADVASLTTIGGAYARDAKHLFCAGVRKRGIDDPAGVVGLGYRYARLGAQILYDGKIVTKPGHIDVETARGVFHDVLIDDDGHVLWGQNYRKPLPGIDARSLRFLTRFFAVDDHRVYYRTNTNLAVCEGVDRASVEVVSSMGIRDRDGLIDIRYPEGIVRVPDPSTES
;
A
#
# COMPACT_ATOMS: atom_id res chain seq x y z
N MET A 1 -24.21 -35.82 -21.55
CA MET A 1 -25.54 -35.18 -21.34
C MET A 1 -25.61 -33.91 -22.20
N THR A 2 -26.79 -33.42 -22.60
CA THR A 2 -26.98 -32.17 -23.37
C THR A 2 -27.33 -30.98 -22.45
N VAL A 3 -27.20 -29.75 -22.94
CA VAL A 3 -27.58 -28.53 -22.19
C VAL A 3 -29.09 -28.51 -21.85
N GLN A 4 -29.95 -29.01 -22.75
CA GLN A 4 -31.39 -29.11 -22.49
C GLN A 4 -31.71 -30.14 -21.39
N GLU A 5 -31.01 -31.27 -21.38
CA GLU A 5 -31.11 -32.26 -20.31
C GLU A 5 -30.63 -31.70 -18.97
N LEU A 6 -29.54 -30.90 -18.99
CA LEU A 6 -29.02 -30.21 -17.82
C LEU A 6 -30.04 -29.19 -17.28
N GLU A 7 -30.70 -28.41 -18.13
CA GLU A 7 -31.74 -27.48 -17.69
C GLU A 7 -32.89 -28.20 -16.99
N LYS A 8 -33.40 -29.29 -17.60
CA LYS A 8 -34.43 -30.13 -17.00
C LYS A 8 -33.99 -30.71 -15.65
N ARG A 9 -32.71 -31.10 -15.54
CA ARG A 9 -32.10 -31.57 -14.29
C ARG A 9 -32.08 -30.46 -13.24
N MET A 10 -31.72 -29.22 -13.59
CA MET A 10 -31.71 -28.10 -12.64
C MET A 10 -33.10 -27.76 -12.12
N ARG A 11 -34.12 -27.70 -13.00
CA ARG A 11 -35.52 -27.50 -12.58
C ARG A 11 -35.97 -28.57 -11.58
N SER A 12 -35.65 -29.84 -11.86
CA SER A 12 -35.95 -30.95 -10.95
C SER A 12 -35.16 -30.89 -9.64
N LEU A 13 -33.89 -30.51 -9.68
CA LEU A 13 -32.99 -30.52 -8.53
C LEU A 13 -33.36 -29.41 -7.52
N PHE A 14 -33.68 -28.23 -8.04
CA PHE A 14 -34.13 -27.08 -7.27
C PHE A 14 -35.63 -27.12 -6.94
N GLU A 15 -36.37 -28.10 -7.48
CA GLU A 15 -37.84 -28.21 -7.36
C GLU A 15 -38.55 -26.91 -7.80
N ASP A 16 -38.05 -26.30 -8.87
CA ASP A 16 -38.57 -25.05 -9.42
C ASP A 16 -38.71 -25.16 -10.93
N ASP A 17 -39.93 -25.49 -11.37
CA ASP A 17 -40.28 -25.54 -12.79
C ASP A 17 -40.28 -24.14 -13.44
N SER A 18 -40.30 -23.07 -12.65
CA SER A 18 -40.32 -21.67 -13.11
C SER A 18 -38.94 -21.01 -13.17
N LEU A 19 -37.87 -21.74 -12.87
CA LEU A 19 -36.49 -21.27 -12.86
C LEU A 19 -36.12 -20.53 -14.16
N GLU A 20 -35.72 -19.27 -14.03
CA GLU A 20 -35.38 -18.42 -15.17
C GLU A 20 -33.89 -18.57 -15.52
N VAL A 21 -33.61 -19.10 -16.72
CA VAL A 21 -32.25 -19.23 -17.27
C VAL A 21 -31.96 -18.00 -18.14
N PHE A 22 -30.89 -17.27 -17.84
CA PHE A 22 -30.54 -16.03 -18.56
C PHE A 22 -29.15 -16.05 -19.21
N GLY A 23 -28.41 -17.15 -19.08
CA GLY A 23 -27.15 -17.35 -19.80
C GLY A 23 -27.05 -18.78 -20.31
N ASP A 24 -26.74 -18.93 -21.60
CA ASP A 24 -26.43 -20.22 -22.25
C ASP A 24 -25.18 -20.04 -23.11
N THR A 25 -24.16 -20.85 -22.84
CA THR A 25 -22.87 -20.81 -23.56
C THR A 25 -22.68 -22.00 -24.51
N GLY A 26 -23.72 -22.81 -24.74
CA GLY A 26 -23.65 -24.07 -25.47
C GLY A 26 -23.05 -25.24 -24.68
N TYR A 27 -22.55 -24.99 -23.45
CA TYR A 27 -22.04 -26.01 -22.52
C TYR A 27 -22.42 -25.73 -21.05
N SER A 28 -23.01 -24.57 -20.75
CA SER A 28 -23.43 -24.21 -19.40
C SER A 28 -24.68 -23.35 -19.44
N ILE A 29 -25.46 -23.38 -18.35
CA ILE A 29 -26.59 -22.50 -18.10
C ILE A 29 -26.38 -21.71 -16.82
N SER A 30 -26.83 -20.45 -16.81
CA SER A 30 -26.79 -19.56 -15.65
C SER A 30 -28.18 -19.15 -15.21
N PHE A 31 -28.41 -19.17 -13.89
CA PHE A 31 -29.69 -18.82 -13.27
C PHE A 31 -29.46 -18.29 -11.84
N VAL A 32 -30.50 -17.75 -11.22
CA VAL A 32 -30.45 -17.23 -9.85
C VAL A 32 -31.58 -17.84 -9.03
N VAL A 33 -31.28 -18.20 -7.79
CA VAL A 33 -32.27 -18.66 -6.81
C VAL A 33 -32.26 -17.75 -5.58
N PRO A 34 -33.43 -17.46 -4.97
CA PRO A 34 -33.49 -16.62 -3.78
C PRO A 34 -32.87 -17.30 -2.55
N GLY A 35 -32.32 -16.52 -1.63
CA GLY A 35 -31.85 -17.00 -0.34
C GLY A 35 -30.34 -16.92 -0.13
N LYS A 36 -29.87 -17.59 0.93
CA LYS A 36 -28.43 -17.65 1.29
C LYS A 36 -27.81 -18.93 0.74
N VAL A 37 -26.56 -18.82 0.29
CA VAL A 37 -25.84 -19.95 -0.33
C VAL A 37 -25.71 -21.18 0.58
N GLY A 38 -25.60 -20.97 1.90
CA GLY A 38 -25.56 -22.07 2.87
C GLY A 38 -26.87 -22.87 2.92
N ASP A 39 -28.01 -22.19 2.88
CA ASP A 39 -29.34 -22.82 2.94
C ASP A 39 -29.64 -23.56 1.63
N VAL A 40 -29.29 -22.94 0.49
CA VAL A 40 -29.41 -23.57 -0.83
C VAL A 40 -28.55 -24.82 -0.92
N LYS A 41 -27.28 -24.77 -0.48
CA LYS A 41 -26.41 -25.95 -0.44
C LYS A 41 -26.97 -27.05 0.46
N ALA A 42 -27.48 -26.71 1.64
CA ALA A 42 -28.05 -27.68 2.57
C ALA A 42 -29.24 -28.43 1.96
N ALA A 43 -30.11 -27.73 1.21
CA ALA A 43 -31.22 -28.35 0.49
C ALA A 43 -30.72 -29.28 -0.63
N LEU A 44 -29.70 -28.86 -1.39
CA LEU A 44 -29.14 -29.66 -2.47
C LEU A 44 -28.41 -30.92 -1.96
N LEU A 45 -27.76 -30.86 -0.80
CA LEU A 45 -27.10 -32.00 -0.17
C LEU A 45 -28.06 -33.17 0.13
N ALA A 46 -29.36 -32.90 0.31
CA ALA A 46 -30.36 -33.95 0.49
C ALA A 46 -30.68 -34.73 -0.79
N ARG A 47 -30.24 -34.23 -1.96
CA ARG A 47 -30.62 -34.71 -3.30
C ARG A 47 -29.43 -35.01 -4.20
N THR A 48 -28.23 -34.82 -3.68
CA THR A 48 -26.95 -35.01 -4.38
C THR A 48 -26.02 -35.85 -3.53
N ASP A 49 -24.99 -36.42 -4.14
CA ASP A 49 -23.97 -37.15 -3.39
C ASP A 49 -23.11 -36.16 -2.58
N PRO A 50 -23.04 -36.28 -1.23
CA PRO A 50 -22.18 -35.42 -0.42
C PRO A 50 -20.71 -35.44 -0.85
N ALA A 51 -20.22 -36.54 -1.41
CA ALA A 51 -18.83 -36.67 -1.88
C ALA A 51 -18.52 -35.80 -3.11
N GLY A 52 -19.55 -35.37 -3.86
CA GLY A 52 -19.40 -34.52 -5.03
C GLY A 52 -19.25 -33.03 -4.72
N TRP A 53 -19.35 -32.62 -3.45
CA TRP A 53 -19.29 -31.21 -3.04
C TRP A 53 -17.89 -30.77 -2.58
N ASP A 54 -17.46 -29.61 -3.05
CA ASP A 54 -16.22 -28.94 -2.66
C ASP A 54 -16.39 -27.40 -2.61
N GLY A 55 -15.42 -26.69 -2.04
CA GLY A 55 -15.36 -25.22 -1.97
C GLY A 55 -15.41 -24.64 -0.56
N GLU A 56 -15.31 -23.30 -0.45
CA GLU A 56 -15.30 -22.58 0.82
C GLU A 56 -16.07 -21.24 0.74
N ALA A 57 -16.66 -20.86 1.89
CA ALA A 57 -17.26 -19.56 2.21
C ALA A 57 -18.36 -19.05 1.26
N VAL A 58 -17.97 -18.55 0.09
CA VAL A 58 -18.83 -17.82 -0.87
C VAL A 58 -18.96 -18.57 -2.21
N HIS A 59 -18.09 -19.56 -2.45
CA HIS A 59 -18.01 -20.34 -3.69
C HIS A 59 -18.17 -21.83 -3.36
N TRP A 60 -19.20 -22.47 -3.89
CA TRP A 60 -19.41 -23.91 -3.75
C TRP A 60 -19.49 -24.57 -5.11
N PHE A 61 -18.94 -25.77 -5.19
CA PHE A 61 -18.89 -26.57 -6.40
C PHE A 61 -19.45 -27.95 -6.11
N TYR A 62 -20.28 -28.43 -7.01
CA TYR A 62 -20.74 -29.80 -7.04
C TYR A 62 -20.33 -30.43 -8.37
N ARG A 63 -19.86 -31.67 -8.33
CA ARG A 63 -19.47 -32.42 -9.51
C ARG A 63 -20.10 -33.81 -9.48
N CYS A 64 -20.71 -34.19 -10.60
CA CYS A 64 -21.26 -35.52 -10.82
C CYS A 64 -20.66 -36.07 -12.11
N ASP A 65 -19.61 -36.87 -11.95
CA ASP A 65 -18.86 -37.44 -13.08
C ASP A 65 -19.68 -38.50 -13.82
N ASP A 66 -20.47 -39.31 -13.09
CA ASP A 66 -21.35 -40.35 -13.67
C ASP A 66 -22.45 -39.78 -14.57
N GLU A 67 -22.93 -38.57 -14.28
CA GLU A 67 -24.00 -37.89 -15.04
C GLU A 67 -23.46 -36.74 -15.92
N ASP A 68 -22.13 -36.55 -15.99
CA ASP A 68 -21.47 -35.56 -16.87
C ASP A 68 -21.87 -34.09 -16.60
N TRP A 69 -22.10 -33.71 -15.33
CA TRP A 69 -22.39 -32.31 -14.99
C TRP A 69 -21.74 -31.80 -13.70
N ALA A 70 -21.62 -30.47 -13.63
CA ALA A 70 -21.17 -29.75 -12.46
C ALA A 70 -22.06 -28.55 -12.18
N LEU A 71 -22.11 -28.10 -10.93
CA LEU A 71 -22.87 -26.93 -10.50
C LEU A 71 -22.00 -26.05 -9.60
N TYR A 72 -21.96 -24.78 -9.93
CA TYR A 72 -21.29 -23.74 -9.16
C TYR A 72 -22.33 -22.84 -8.51
N LEU A 73 -22.11 -22.51 -7.24
CA LEU A 73 -22.93 -21.59 -6.47
C LEU A 73 -22.08 -20.42 -5.96
N ARG A 74 -22.60 -19.21 -6.11
CA ARG A 74 -22.01 -17.98 -5.59
C ARG A 74 -23.02 -17.17 -4.81
N SER A 75 -22.67 -16.72 -3.61
CA SER A 75 -23.49 -15.74 -2.90
C SER A 75 -23.47 -14.38 -3.61
N ILE A 76 -24.65 -13.81 -3.84
CA ILE A 76 -24.85 -12.41 -4.23
C ILE A 76 -25.82 -11.74 -3.25
N PRO A 77 -25.97 -10.39 -3.22
CA PRO A 77 -26.93 -9.76 -2.32
C PRO A 77 -28.34 -10.31 -2.51
N HIS A 78 -28.89 -10.90 -1.44
CA HIS A 78 -30.25 -11.47 -1.36
C HIS A 78 -30.55 -12.71 -2.24
N ALA A 79 -29.55 -13.28 -2.91
CA ALA A 79 -29.75 -14.46 -3.76
C ALA A 79 -28.46 -15.28 -3.95
N VAL A 80 -28.59 -16.39 -4.67
CA VAL A 80 -27.49 -17.26 -5.06
C VAL A 80 -27.45 -17.32 -6.58
N PHE A 81 -26.29 -16.96 -7.13
CA PHE A 81 -26.02 -17.11 -8.55
C PHE A 81 -25.49 -18.52 -8.82
N CYS A 82 -26.08 -19.19 -9.81
CA CYS A 82 -25.80 -20.57 -10.14
C CYS A 82 -25.29 -20.69 -11.57
N ILE A 83 -24.24 -21.48 -11.78
CA ILE A 83 -23.84 -21.94 -13.12
C ILE A 83 -23.85 -23.47 -13.11
N ALA A 84 -24.70 -24.08 -13.94
CA ALA A 84 -24.65 -25.51 -14.18
C ALA A 84 -23.94 -25.77 -15.51
N THR A 85 -23.06 -26.77 -15.56
CA THR A 85 -22.17 -27.02 -16.69
C THR A 85 -22.20 -28.49 -17.09
N VAL A 86 -22.24 -28.77 -18.39
CA VAL A 86 -21.97 -30.10 -18.95
C VAL A 86 -20.46 -30.29 -19.05
N GLN A 87 -19.90 -31.24 -18.31
CA GLN A 87 -18.44 -31.34 -18.13
C GLN A 87 -17.72 -31.66 -19.45
N SER A 88 -18.24 -32.62 -20.21
CA SER A 88 -17.68 -33.03 -21.50
C SER A 88 -17.68 -31.91 -22.55
N LEU A 89 -18.76 -31.13 -22.64
CA LEU A 89 -18.84 -30.00 -23.57
C LEU A 89 -17.92 -28.85 -23.15
N HIS A 90 -17.80 -28.61 -21.84
CA HIS A 90 -16.86 -27.63 -21.31
C HIS A 90 -15.41 -28.04 -21.59
N ALA A 91 -15.06 -29.33 -21.45
CA ALA A 91 -13.72 -29.84 -21.76
C ALA A 91 -13.37 -29.67 -23.24
N ILE A 92 -14.32 -29.92 -24.16
CA ILE A 92 -14.11 -29.67 -25.60
C ILE A 92 -13.85 -28.17 -25.86
N HIS A 93 -14.65 -27.30 -25.25
CA HIS A 93 -14.47 -25.85 -25.38
C HIS A 93 -13.10 -25.40 -24.84
N GLN A 94 -12.69 -25.91 -23.68
CA GLN A 94 -11.37 -25.63 -23.11
C GLN A 94 -10.25 -26.12 -24.01
N GLN A 95 -10.34 -27.35 -24.56
CA GLN A 95 -9.33 -27.89 -25.45
C GLN A 95 -9.19 -27.05 -26.72
N GLN A 96 -10.31 -26.64 -27.33
CA GLN A 96 -10.29 -25.74 -28.50
C GLN A 96 -9.61 -24.40 -28.19
N HIS A 97 -9.82 -23.86 -26.98
CA HIS A 97 -9.17 -22.63 -26.56
C HIS A 97 -7.67 -22.83 -26.27
N LEU A 98 -7.28 -23.98 -25.70
CA LEU A 98 -5.87 -24.35 -25.48
C LEU A 98 -5.14 -24.54 -26.81
N ASP A 99 -5.76 -25.24 -27.76
CA ASP A 99 -5.21 -25.43 -29.10
C ASP A 99 -5.07 -24.10 -29.86
N ALA A 100 -6.02 -23.19 -29.69
CA ALA A 100 -5.97 -21.84 -30.27
C ALA A 100 -4.95 -20.91 -29.59
N SER A 101 -4.55 -21.20 -28.35
CA SER A 101 -3.56 -20.43 -27.58
C SER A 101 -2.17 -21.05 -27.55
N ALA A 102 -1.98 -22.19 -28.22
CA ALA A 102 -0.68 -22.84 -28.37
C ALA A 102 0.26 -21.96 -29.20
N VAL A 103 1.22 -21.32 -28.52
CA VAL A 103 2.30 -20.54 -29.13
C VAL A 103 3.25 -21.50 -29.84
N THR A 104 3.57 -21.23 -31.10
CA THR A 104 4.51 -22.09 -31.85
C THR A 104 5.93 -21.94 -31.28
N PRO A 105 6.82 -22.95 -31.44
CA PRO A 105 8.22 -22.81 -31.03
C PRO A 105 8.93 -21.60 -31.67
N GLU A 106 8.53 -21.23 -32.89
CA GLU A 106 9.02 -20.04 -33.59
C GLU A 106 8.56 -18.75 -32.92
N GLN A 107 7.30 -18.67 -32.47
CA GLN A 107 6.79 -17.52 -31.73
C GLN A 107 7.41 -17.42 -30.33
N GLN A 108 7.64 -18.54 -29.66
CA GLN A 108 8.33 -18.56 -28.36
C GLN A 108 9.77 -18.03 -28.49
N ALA A 109 10.51 -18.46 -29.53
CA ALA A 109 11.86 -17.96 -29.78
C ALA A 109 11.90 -16.45 -30.07
N ILE A 110 10.86 -15.89 -30.71
CA ILE A 110 10.72 -14.45 -30.90
C ILE A 110 10.52 -13.74 -29.55
N TYR A 111 9.60 -14.24 -28.70
CA TYR A 111 9.37 -13.64 -27.38
C TYR A 111 10.61 -13.68 -26.49
N ASP A 112 11.33 -14.80 -26.48
CA ASP A 112 12.55 -14.95 -25.69
C ASP A 112 13.65 -13.99 -26.18
N ALA A 113 13.77 -13.81 -27.50
CA ALA A 113 14.72 -12.86 -28.09
C ALA A 113 14.35 -11.40 -27.76
N GLU A 114 13.06 -11.05 -27.82
CA GLU A 114 12.57 -9.72 -27.44
C GLU A 114 12.76 -9.45 -25.93
N GLU A 115 12.58 -10.44 -25.08
CA GLU A 115 12.84 -10.33 -23.64
C GLU A 115 14.33 -10.18 -23.34
N ALA A 116 15.19 -10.98 -23.99
CA ALA A 116 16.64 -10.87 -23.85
C ALA A 116 17.16 -9.49 -24.32
N GLN A 117 16.62 -8.96 -25.42
CA GLN A 117 16.94 -7.61 -25.88
C GLN A 117 16.50 -6.56 -24.86
N ARG A 118 15.27 -6.63 -24.36
CA ARG A 118 14.78 -5.72 -23.31
C ARG A 118 15.65 -5.74 -22.06
N GLN A 119 16.10 -6.93 -21.64
CA GLN A 119 16.98 -7.08 -20.48
C GLN A 119 18.36 -6.45 -20.74
N GLN A 120 18.95 -6.69 -21.91
CA GLN A 120 20.25 -6.11 -22.26
C GLN A 120 20.19 -4.57 -22.32
N GLU A 121 19.13 -4.01 -22.89
CA GLU A 121 18.92 -2.56 -22.93
C GLU A 121 18.71 -1.97 -21.53
N ALA A 122 17.97 -2.66 -20.65
CA ALA A 122 17.77 -2.26 -19.27
C ALA A 122 19.08 -2.23 -18.46
N GLU A 123 19.92 -3.27 -18.60
CA GLU A 123 21.23 -3.34 -17.92
C GLU A 123 22.20 -2.26 -18.42
N ALA A 124 22.25 -2.03 -19.73
CA ALA A 124 23.08 -0.97 -20.31
C ALA A 124 22.66 0.42 -19.81
N ARG A 125 21.34 0.65 -19.70
CA ARG A 125 20.78 1.89 -19.14
C ARG A 125 21.13 2.05 -17.66
N GLN A 126 20.99 0.98 -16.86
CA GLN A 126 21.33 1.00 -15.44
C GLN A 126 22.80 1.40 -15.20
N ARG A 127 23.74 0.85 -15.98
CA ARG A 127 25.17 1.17 -15.87
C ARG A 127 25.49 2.63 -16.17
N ARG A 128 24.74 3.26 -17.07
CA ARG A 128 24.93 4.67 -17.47
C ARG A 128 24.35 5.66 -16.46
N ASP A 129 23.23 5.29 -15.83
CA ASP A 129 22.36 6.20 -15.09
C ASP A 129 22.43 5.97 -13.56
N THR A 130 23.37 5.15 -13.09
CA THR A 130 23.66 4.96 -11.66
C THR A 130 25.14 5.13 -11.35
N ARG A 131 25.46 5.62 -10.14
CA ARG A 131 26.83 5.75 -9.64
C ARG A 131 26.92 5.36 -8.17
N THR A 132 28.08 4.82 -7.77
CA THR A 132 28.40 4.44 -6.38
C THR A 132 29.55 5.26 -5.78
N GLU A 133 30.18 6.10 -6.59
CA GLU A 133 31.29 6.96 -6.20
C GLU A 133 30.77 8.29 -5.62
N PRO A 134 31.43 8.89 -4.62
CA PRO A 134 31.04 10.20 -4.09
C PRO A 134 31.02 11.29 -5.18
N LEU A 135 29.95 12.09 -5.20
CA LEU A 135 29.75 13.20 -6.12
C LEU A 135 29.75 14.55 -5.39
N ALA A 136 29.99 15.64 -6.11
CA ALA A 136 29.99 16.99 -5.52
C ALA A 136 28.56 17.41 -5.13
N PRO A 137 28.31 17.92 -3.92
CA PRO A 137 26.96 18.30 -3.50
C PRO A 137 26.50 19.59 -4.17
N LEU A 138 25.22 19.64 -4.57
CA LEU A 138 24.54 20.83 -5.09
C LEU A 138 23.50 21.42 -4.10
N GLY A 139 23.28 20.75 -2.96
CA GLY A 139 22.26 21.09 -1.96
C GLY A 139 21.15 20.04 -1.88
N GLY A 140 20.58 19.84 -0.69
CA GLY A 140 19.55 18.81 -0.47
C GLY A 140 20.02 17.41 -0.90
N PRO A 141 19.21 16.62 -1.63
CA PRO A 141 19.60 15.31 -2.16
C PRO A 141 20.45 15.39 -3.44
N PHE A 142 20.69 16.58 -3.99
CA PHE A 142 21.23 16.78 -5.34
C PHE A 142 22.76 16.88 -5.36
N HIS A 143 23.36 16.29 -6.38
CA HIS A 143 24.81 16.18 -6.59
C HIS A 143 25.17 16.32 -8.07
N SER A 144 26.45 16.51 -8.39
CA SER A 144 26.97 16.59 -9.75
C SER A 144 28.26 15.81 -9.95
N ASP A 145 28.43 15.28 -11.16
CA ASP A 145 29.70 14.80 -11.70
C ASP A 145 30.37 15.82 -12.64
N GLY A 146 29.85 17.05 -12.74
CA GLY A 146 30.31 18.10 -13.64
C GLY A 146 29.61 18.10 -15.01
N GLU A 147 28.86 17.06 -15.33
CA GLU A 147 28.13 16.94 -16.60
C GLU A 147 26.61 16.86 -16.39
N ARG A 148 26.19 16.17 -15.33
CA ARG A 148 24.77 15.91 -15.02
C ARG A 148 24.42 16.29 -13.59
N VAL A 149 23.13 16.39 -13.35
CA VAL A 149 22.54 16.41 -12.00
C VAL A 149 22.23 14.98 -11.58
N TRP A 150 22.53 14.66 -10.34
CA TRP A 150 22.33 13.34 -9.73
C TRP A 150 21.56 13.49 -8.42
N ALA A 151 20.78 12.49 -8.06
CA ALA A 151 20.14 12.42 -6.76
C ALA A 151 20.60 11.20 -5.98
N ARG A 152 20.81 11.38 -4.67
CA ARG A 152 21.17 10.29 -3.76
C ARG A 152 19.99 9.35 -3.53
N VAL A 153 20.22 8.04 -3.62
CA VAL A 153 19.21 6.99 -3.49
C VAL A 153 19.51 6.09 -2.28
N GLY A 154 18.78 6.29 -1.18
CA GLY A 154 18.94 5.53 0.06
C GLY A 154 20.17 5.97 0.88
N SER A 155 20.67 5.07 1.73
CA SER A 155 21.89 5.28 2.51
C SER A 155 23.15 5.01 1.66
N GLY A 156 24.28 5.62 2.05
CA GLY A 156 25.56 5.45 1.34
C GLY A 156 25.73 6.30 0.07
N HIS A 157 26.70 5.96 -0.77
CA HIS A 157 27.10 6.73 -1.96
C HIS A 157 26.41 6.25 -3.23
N ARG A 158 25.13 5.91 -3.17
CA ARG A 158 24.38 5.48 -4.36
C ARG A 158 23.63 6.66 -4.95
N TYR A 159 23.83 6.90 -6.24
CA TYR A 159 23.28 8.03 -6.99
C TYR A 159 22.56 7.55 -8.25
N ARG A 160 21.52 8.28 -8.65
CA ARG A 160 20.82 8.11 -9.92
C ARG A 160 20.84 9.42 -10.71
N ALA A 161 21.06 9.33 -12.01
CA ALA A 161 21.09 10.50 -12.89
C ALA A 161 19.69 11.10 -13.04
N LEU A 162 19.61 12.43 -13.01
CA LEU A 162 18.41 13.21 -13.30
C LEU A 162 18.55 13.79 -14.71
N ASN A 163 18.34 12.96 -15.73
CA ASN A 163 18.69 13.28 -17.11
C ASN A 163 17.94 14.50 -17.70
N ASN A 164 16.80 14.88 -17.12
CA ASN A 164 15.97 16.00 -17.59
C ASN A 164 16.20 17.30 -16.83
N PHE A 165 17.20 17.34 -15.94
CA PHE A 165 17.58 18.52 -15.15
C PHE A 165 18.75 19.23 -15.83
N ASP A 166 18.62 20.53 -16.06
CA ASP A 166 19.69 21.33 -16.66
C ASP A 166 20.73 21.75 -15.61
N LEU A 167 21.93 21.16 -15.66
CA LEU A 167 23.01 21.45 -14.71
C LEU A 167 23.45 22.93 -14.76
N GLY A 168 23.46 23.55 -15.94
CA GLY A 168 23.99 24.91 -16.13
C GLY A 168 23.19 26.00 -15.41
N SER A 169 21.89 25.79 -15.26
CA SER A 169 20.96 26.69 -14.56
C SER A 169 20.43 26.12 -13.23
N PHE A 170 20.90 24.92 -12.84
CA PHE A 170 20.42 24.24 -11.64
C PHE A 170 20.70 25.04 -10.37
N ARG A 171 19.69 25.16 -9.52
CA ARG A 171 19.84 25.69 -8.17
C ARG A 171 18.91 24.95 -7.20
N HIS A 172 19.49 24.42 -6.12
CA HIS A 172 18.71 23.88 -5.01
C HIS A 172 17.88 24.99 -4.32
N LEU A 173 16.64 24.66 -3.92
CA LEU A 173 15.75 25.57 -3.22
C LEU A 173 15.56 25.16 -1.76
N VAL A 174 14.77 24.11 -1.53
CA VAL A 174 14.41 23.63 -0.20
C VAL A 174 14.11 22.14 -0.29
N ASP A 175 14.56 21.36 0.70
CA ASP A 175 14.33 19.92 0.77
C ASP A 175 14.60 19.21 -0.58
N ASN A 176 13.55 18.68 -1.21
CA ASN A 176 13.61 17.94 -2.46
C ASN A 176 13.28 18.79 -3.71
N PHE A 177 13.21 20.11 -3.57
CA PHE A 177 12.92 21.05 -4.65
C PHE A 177 14.16 21.78 -5.14
N ALA A 178 14.17 22.04 -6.44
CA ALA A 178 15.19 22.80 -7.13
C ALA A 178 14.55 23.63 -8.25
N VAL A 179 15.33 24.46 -8.92
CA VAL A 179 14.92 25.18 -10.12
C VAL A 179 16.00 25.01 -11.18
N ASP A 180 15.58 24.94 -12.43
CA ASP A 180 16.45 25.06 -13.60
C ASP A 180 15.77 25.91 -14.69
N ALA A 181 16.37 25.98 -15.88
CA ALA A 181 15.89 26.78 -16.99
C ALA A 181 14.47 26.41 -17.46
N SER A 182 14.00 25.19 -17.16
CA SER A 182 12.63 24.76 -17.48
C SER A 182 11.62 25.14 -16.40
N GLY A 183 12.07 25.46 -15.18
CA GLY A 183 11.23 25.95 -14.10
C GLY A 183 11.42 25.19 -12.79
N LEU A 184 10.36 25.15 -11.98
CA LEU A 184 10.39 24.48 -10.68
C LEU A 184 10.52 22.96 -10.85
N ARG A 185 11.48 22.36 -10.16
CA ARG A 185 11.78 20.93 -10.18
C ARG A 185 11.58 20.29 -8.81
N TYR A 186 11.23 19.01 -8.78
CA TYR A 186 11.18 18.19 -7.57
C TYR A 186 11.80 16.80 -7.80
N TYR A 187 12.29 16.20 -6.72
CA TYR A 187 12.79 14.82 -6.72
C TYR A 187 12.11 13.97 -5.64
N ALA A 188 11.40 12.92 -6.05
CA ALA A 188 10.82 11.93 -5.14
C ALA A 188 11.87 10.88 -4.74
N SER A 189 12.55 11.08 -3.60
CA SER A 189 13.48 10.07 -3.08
C SER A 189 12.75 8.74 -2.80
N GLY A 190 13.20 7.65 -3.41
CA GLY A 190 12.70 6.29 -3.13
C GLY A 190 11.55 5.81 -4.03
N ALA A 191 11.00 6.64 -4.92
CA ALA A 191 9.89 6.26 -5.81
C ALA A 191 10.34 5.48 -7.07
N ALA A 192 11.63 5.34 -7.31
CA ALA A 192 12.11 4.79 -8.58
C ALA A 192 12.23 3.26 -8.54
N PHE A 193 11.10 2.57 -8.31
CA PHE A 193 10.99 1.12 -8.48
C PHE A 193 10.83 0.71 -9.95
N SER A 194 10.43 1.63 -10.83
CA SER A 194 10.44 1.45 -12.28
C SER A 194 11.25 2.54 -12.98
N TYR A 195 11.87 2.20 -14.11
CA TYR A 195 12.51 3.17 -15.01
C TYR A 195 11.47 4.02 -15.76
N ASP A 196 10.19 3.66 -15.72
CA ASP A 196 9.13 4.34 -16.46
C ASP A 196 8.46 5.47 -15.67
N ASP A 197 8.72 5.56 -14.35
CA ASP A 197 8.27 6.68 -13.50
C ASP A 197 9.33 7.81 -13.46
N GLU A 198 10.09 7.94 -14.55
CA GLU A 198 10.99 9.05 -14.87
C GLU A 198 10.18 10.33 -15.10
N GLY A 199 9.44 10.75 -14.07
CA GLY A 199 8.82 12.04 -14.00
C GLY A 199 9.90 13.07 -14.26
N ASP A 200 9.64 13.97 -15.22
CA ASP A 200 10.50 15.10 -15.57
C ASP A 200 10.91 15.97 -14.37
N GLY A 201 10.38 15.69 -13.18
CA GLY A 201 10.52 16.48 -11.97
C GLY A 201 9.89 17.85 -12.14
N LEU A 202 9.37 18.19 -13.31
CA LEU A 202 8.84 19.50 -13.63
C LEU A 202 7.51 19.69 -12.92
N VAL A 203 7.45 20.71 -12.09
CA VAL A 203 6.24 21.10 -11.40
C VAL A 203 5.49 22.08 -12.29
N ALA A 204 4.46 21.57 -12.96
CA ALA A 204 3.59 22.39 -13.80
C ALA A 204 3.05 23.60 -13.03
N ASP A 205 3.10 24.77 -13.68
CA ASP A 205 2.68 26.07 -13.18
C ASP A 205 3.36 26.57 -11.90
N GLY A 206 4.36 25.84 -11.39
CA GLY A 206 5.07 26.18 -10.16
C GLY A 206 5.85 27.49 -10.25
N ASP A 207 5.86 28.24 -9.14
CA ASP A 207 6.62 29.47 -8.97
C ASP A 207 7.81 29.26 -8.04
N ALA A 208 8.95 28.91 -8.63
CA ALA A 208 10.20 28.69 -7.91
C ALA A 208 10.68 29.90 -7.10
N ALA A 209 10.26 31.13 -7.45
CA ALA A 209 10.74 32.34 -6.78
C ALA A 209 10.09 32.53 -5.40
N THR A 210 8.91 31.96 -5.18
CA THR A 210 8.11 32.14 -3.95
C THR A 210 7.89 30.83 -3.19
N LEU A 211 8.49 29.73 -3.65
CA LEU A 211 8.40 28.44 -2.99
C LEU A 211 8.95 28.50 -1.56
N GLU A 212 8.15 28.04 -0.60
CA GLU A 212 8.52 27.89 0.79
C GLU A 212 8.02 26.57 1.40
N SER A 213 8.74 26.09 2.42
CA SER A 213 8.29 24.99 3.27
C SER A 213 7.40 25.53 4.38
N LEU A 214 6.23 24.93 4.56
CA LEU A 214 5.31 25.27 5.65
C LEU A 214 5.58 24.43 6.91
N GLY A 215 6.50 23.46 6.82
CA GLY A 215 6.77 22.47 7.86
C GLY A 215 6.11 21.12 7.58
N GLY A 216 6.72 20.06 8.13
CA GLY A 216 6.33 18.70 7.81
C GLY A 216 6.52 18.40 6.32
N ASP A 217 5.53 17.76 5.71
CA ASP A 217 5.54 17.38 4.29
C ASP A 217 4.76 18.40 3.41
N TRP A 218 4.58 19.65 3.86
CA TRP A 218 3.77 20.68 3.19
C TRP A 218 4.61 21.86 2.68
N TYR A 219 4.29 22.31 1.46
CA TYR A 219 4.95 23.43 0.79
C TYR A 219 3.91 24.29 0.08
N ARG A 220 4.27 25.52 -0.26
CA ARG A 220 3.49 26.36 -1.18
C ARG A 220 4.39 27.30 -1.95
N ASP A 221 3.89 27.77 -3.08
CA ASP A 221 4.38 28.97 -3.74
C ASP A 221 3.24 29.99 -3.85
N SER A 222 3.41 31.07 -4.62
CA SER A 222 2.40 32.11 -4.78
C SER A 222 1.13 31.67 -5.53
N ARG A 223 1.16 30.51 -6.19
CA ARG A 223 0.11 30.02 -7.11
C ARG A 223 -0.59 28.77 -6.59
N GLN A 224 0.14 27.87 -5.96
CA GLN A 224 -0.36 26.58 -5.54
C GLN A 224 0.32 26.02 -4.30
N ALA A 225 -0.36 25.06 -3.68
CA ALA A 225 0.12 24.34 -2.52
C ALA A 225 0.51 22.91 -2.89
N TYR A 226 1.39 22.33 -2.10
CA TYR A 226 1.94 21.01 -2.33
C TYR A 226 1.97 20.17 -1.06
N TYR A 227 1.73 18.89 -1.23
CA TYR A 227 2.02 17.88 -0.22
C TYR A 227 3.01 16.87 -0.79
N PHE A 228 4.11 16.65 -0.09
CA PHE A 228 5.16 15.71 -0.47
C PHE A 228 5.34 14.67 0.64
N GLY A 229 4.48 13.67 0.66
CA GLY A 229 4.48 12.63 1.68
C GLY A 229 4.48 11.23 1.10
N THR A 230 4.64 10.24 1.98
CA THR A 230 4.52 8.84 1.62
C THR A 230 3.08 8.49 1.26
N ASP A 231 2.91 7.59 0.29
CA ASP A 231 1.59 7.02 -0.01
C ASP A 231 0.93 6.35 1.22
N ILE A 232 -0.40 6.27 1.21
CA ILE A 232 -1.25 5.74 2.28
C ILE A 232 -0.95 4.28 2.63
N TYR A 233 -0.35 3.50 1.73
CA TYR A 233 0.05 2.12 1.98
C TYR A 233 1.48 2.00 2.57
N GLY A 234 2.20 3.12 2.67
CA GLY A 234 3.50 3.19 3.32
C GLY A 234 4.55 2.31 2.65
N LEU A 235 4.46 2.11 1.33
CA LEU A 235 5.47 1.36 0.54
C LEU A 235 6.81 2.12 0.41
N GLY A 236 6.91 3.31 1.02
CA GLY A 236 8.12 4.15 1.00
C GLY A 236 8.16 5.11 -0.19
N GLU A 237 7.24 4.98 -1.13
CA GLU A 237 7.08 5.88 -2.26
C GLU A 237 6.57 7.24 -1.78
N ARG A 238 7.35 8.29 -2.04
CA ARG A 238 6.97 9.68 -1.78
C ARG A 238 6.52 10.32 -3.08
N HIS A 239 5.38 10.99 -3.06
CA HIS A 239 4.86 11.66 -4.26
C HIS A 239 4.52 13.11 -3.97
N LEU A 240 4.73 13.95 -4.98
CA LEU A 240 4.30 15.34 -4.96
C LEU A 240 2.84 15.43 -5.41
N THR A 241 1.97 15.89 -4.52
CA THR A 241 0.57 16.18 -4.82
C THR A 241 0.37 17.69 -4.89
N VAL A 242 -0.14 18.19 -6.02
CA VAL A 242 -0.63 19.58 -6.11
C VAL A 242 -1.99 19.67 -5.42
N VAL A 243 -2.10 20.57 -4.45
CA VAL A 243 -3.26 20.70 -3.57
C VAL A 243 -4.03 21.96 -3.93
N LYS A 244 -5.31 21.77 -4.27
CA LYS A 244 -6.25 22.89 -4.50
C LYS A 244 -6.71 23.47 -3.17
N ALA A 245 -5.86 24.32 -2.58
CA ALA A 245 -6.12 25.07 -1.36
C ALA A 245 -6.10 26.57 -1.63
N ASP A 246 -6.68 27.36 -0.73
CA ASP A 246 -6.38 28.78 -0.68
C ASP A 246 -4.96 28.98 -0.13
N VAL A 247 -4.03 29.24 -1.04
CA VAL A 247 -2.59 29.41 -0.78
C VAL A 247 -2.31 30.47 0.28
N ALA A 248 -3.05 31.58 0.25
CA ALA A 248 -2.79 32.72 1.14
C ALA A 248 -3.11 32.39 2.61
N SER A 249 -4.13 31.57 2.85
CA SER A 249 -4.58 31.17 4.19
C SER A 249 -4.11 29.78 4.63
N LEU A 250 -3.46 29.02 3.74
CA LEU A 250 -2.98 27.67 4.04
C LEU A 250 -1.95 27.67 5.18
N THR A 251 -2.18 26.80 6.16
CA THR A 251 -1.27 26.57 7.29
C THR A 251 -1.25 25.10 7.69
N THR A 252 -0.10 24.62 8.15
CA THR A 252 0.05 23.26 8.67
C THR A 252 -0.39 23.20 10.13
N ILE A 253 -1.07 22.13 10.53
CA ILE A 253 -1.49 21.92 11.92
C ILE A 253 -0.83 20.69 12.55
N GLY A 254 0.22 20.16 11.91
CA GLY A 254 1.01 19.03 12.39
C GLY A 254 0.79 17.74 11.59
N GLY A 255 1.86 16.94 11.49
CA GLY A 255 1.85 15.69 10.72
C GLY A 255 1.45 15.91 9.27
N ALA A 256 0.54 15.06 8.78
CA ALA A 256 0.01 15.10 7.43
C ALA A 256 -1.13 16.13 7.24
N TYR A 257 -1.49 16.91 8.26
CA TYR A 257 -2.63 17.83 8.21
C TYR A 257 -2.24 19.27 7.91
N ALA A 258 -3.04 19.90 7.06
CA ALA A 258 -3.06 21.33 6.83
C ALA A 258 -4.50 21.81 6.71
N ARG A 259 -4.71 23.11 6.81
CA ARG A 259 -6.01 23.75 6.61
C ARG A 259 -5.85 25.09 5.93
N ASP A 260 -6.85 25.44 5.14
CA ASP A 260 -7.06 26.82 4.69
C ASP A 260 -8.27 27.42 5.44
N ALA A 261 -8.69 28.63 5.06
CA ALA A 261 -9.82 29.31 5.70
C ALA A 261 -11.15 28.54 5.67
N LYS A 262 -11.31 27.54 4.79
CA LYS A 262 -12.58 26.84 4.54
C LYS A 262 -12.48 25.31 4.59
N HIS A 263 -11.29 24.75 4.51
CA HIS A 263 -11.09 23.33 4.26
C HIS A 263 -9.99 22.74 5.13
N LEU A 264 -10.21 21.50 5.55
CA LEU A 264 -9.18 20.63 6.11
C LEU A 264 -8.60 19.75 5.00
N PHE A 265 -7.28 19.54 5.05
CA PHE A 265 -6.55 18.61 4.20
C PHE A 265 -5.77 17.61 5.05
N CYS A 266 -5.62 16.39 4.54
CA CYS A 266 -4.71 15.40 5.12
C CYS A 266 -4.06 14.56 4.02
N ALA A 267 -2.73 14.53 4.00
CA ALA A 267 -1.87 14.12 2.89
C ALA A 267 -2.33 14.61 1.51
N GLY A 268 -2.36 15.93 1.33
CA GLY A 268 -2.71 16.53 0.04
C GLY A 268 -4.17 16.37 -0.39
N VAL A 269 -4.99 15.61 0.35
CA VAL A 269 -6.39 15.37 0.01
C VAL A 269 -7.31 16.23 0.87
N ARG A 270 -8.16 17.02 0.20
CA ARG A 270 -9.25 17.78 0.84
C ARG A 270 -10.24 16.82 1.50
N LYS A 271 -10.57 17.09 2.76
CA LYS A 271 -11.54 16.30 3.55
C LYS A 271 -12.91 16.95 3.55
N ARG A 272 -13.94 16.11 3.66
CA ARG A 272 -15.36 16.50 3.65
C ARG A 272 -15.98 16.10 4.99
N GLY A 273 -17.06 16.78 5.38
CA GLY A 273 -17.77 16.51 6.63
C GLY A 273 -17.06 17.04 7.88
N ILE A 274 -16.19 18.04 7.72
CA ILE A 274 -15.56 18.81 8.80
C ILE A 274 -15.95 20.26 8.58
N ASP A 275 -16.95 20.72 9.31
CA ASP A 275 -17.53 22.06 9.13
C ASP A 275 -16.73 23.16 9.83
N ASP A 276 -15.89 22.78 10.82
CA ASP A 276 -14.97 23.68 11.52
C ASP A 276 -13.51 23.20 11.37
N PRO A 277 -12.84 23.52 10.24
CA PRO A 277 -11.40 23.26 10.08
C PRO A 277 -10.53 24.02 11.11
N ALA A 278 -11.01 25.15 11.64
CA ALA A 278 -10.28 25.98 12.59
C ALA A 278 -10.20 25.34 13.99
N GLY A 279 -11.18 24.50 14.35
CA GLY A 279 -11.17 23.70 15.57
C GLY A 279 -10.30 22.44 15.51
N VAL A 280 -9.76 22.07 14.34
CA VAL A 280 -8.94 20.86 14.20
C VAL A 280 -7.52 21.10 14.72
N VAL A 281 -7.04 20.20 15.57
CA VAL A 281 -5.69 20.21 16.14
C VAL A 281 -4.97 18.92 15.72
N GLY A 282 -3.80 19.03 15.10
CA GLY A 282 -3.01 17.86 14.75
C GLY A 282 -2.41 17.20 15.98
N LEU A 283 -2.48 15.87 16.04
CA LEU A 283 -1.86 15.06 17.10
C LEU A 283 -0.53 14.46 16.63
N GLY A 284 -0.13 14.69 15.37
CA GLY A 284 1.07 14.14 14.76
C GLY A 284 0.75 13.03 13.76
N TYR A 285 1.66 12.84 12.79
CA TYR A 285 1.51 11.87 11.72
C TYR A 285 0.14 11.93 11.02
N ARG A 286 -0.68 10.87 11.10
CA ARG A 286 -2.00 10.78 10.43
C ARG A 286 -3.17 11.06 11.38
N TYR A 287 -2.89 11.50 12.60
CA TYR A 287 -3.90 11.79 13.61
C TYR A 287 -4.12 13.28 13.85
N ALA A 288 -5.38 13.62 14.12
CA ALA A 288 -5.81 14.93 14.57
C ALA A 288 -6.99 14.77 15.54
N ARG A 289 -7.43 15.86 16.16
CA ARG A 289 -8.67 15.91 16.94
C ARG A 289 -9.53 17.11 16.57
N LEU A 290 -10.83 16.96 16.79
CA LEU A 290 -11.83 18.02 16.74
C LEU A 290 -12.65 17.94 18.03
N GLY A 291 -12.33 18.80 19.00
CA GLY A 291 -12.82 18.66 20.37
C GLY A 291 -12.43 17.30 20.96
N ALA A 292 -13.42 16.52 21.39
CA ALA A 292 -13.24 15.16 21.94
C ALA A 292 -13.24 14.05 20.87
N GLN A 293 -13.32 14.39 19.58
CA GLN A 293 -13.31 13.40 18.50
C GLN A 293 -11.89 13.24 17.95
N ILE A 294 -11.46 11.99 17.77
CA ILE A 294 -10.20 11.65 17.09
C ILE A 294 -10.47 11.49 15.59
N LEU A 295 -9.55 12.02 14.79
CA LEU A 295 -9.52 11.83 13.34
C LEU A 295 -8.29 11.00 12.97
N TYR A 296 -8.49 10.03 12.10
CA TYR A 296 -7.42 9.30 11.40
C TYR A 296 -7.64 9.45 9.89
N ASP A 297 -6.61 9.87 9.15
CA ASP A 297 -6.70 10.16 7.70
C ASP A 297 -7.80 11.17 7.33
N GLY A 298 -8.10 12.08 8.25
CA GLY A 298 -9.16 13.08 8.14
C GLY A 298 -10.58 12.51 8.25
N LYS A 299 -10.74 11.30 8.80
CA LYS A 299 -12.04 10.68 9.11
C LYS A 299 -12.20 10.51 10.62
N ILE A 300 -13.40 10.77 11.14
CA ILE A 300 -13.73 10.56 12.55
C ILE A 300 -13.61 9.07 12.88
N VAL A 301 -12.85 8.76 13.93
CA VAL A 301 -12.75 7.40 14.49
C VAL A 301 -13.99 7.14 15.34
N THR A 302 -14.87 6.26 14.88
CA THR A 302 -16.17 6.01 15.52
C THR A 302 -16.09 5.17 16.79
N LYS A 303 -14.99 4.43 16.99
CA LYS A 303 -14.76 3.56 18.15
C LYS A 303 -13.35 3.79 18.72
N PRO A 304 -13.09 4.96 19.33
CA PRO A 304 -11.75 5.28 19.84
C PRO A 304 -11.38 4.49 21.11
N GLY A 305 -12.34 3.79 21.74
CA GLY A 305 -12.10 3.06 22.98
C GLY A 305 -11.89 4.00 24.16
N HIS A 306 -10.89 3.72 24.99
CA HIS A 306 -10.57 4.47 26.20
C HIS A 306 -9.48 5.54 26.02
N ILE A 307 -9.17 5.92 24.77
CA ILE A 307 -8.15 6.92 24.49
C ILE A 307 -8.51 8.25 25.17
N ASP A 308 -7.60 8.74 26.00
CA ASP A 308 -7.64 10.12 26.47
C ASP A 308 -7.16 11.07 25.37
N VAL A 309 -8.10 11.82 24.80
CA VAL A 309 -7.88 12.72 23.67
C VAL A 309 -6.97 13.89 24.03
N GLU A 310 -6.93 14.31 25.29
CA GLU A 310 -6.13 15.48 25.69
C GLU A 310 -4.64 15.15 25.83
N THR A 311 -4.30 13.91 26.15
CA THR A 311 -2.91 13.43 26.25
C THR A 311 -2.44 12.64 25.03
N ALA A 312 -3.36 12.26 24.14
CA ALA A 312 -3.05 11.50 22.94
C ALA A 312 -2.08 12.21 21.99
N ARG A 313 -1.10 11.45 21.49
CA ARG A 313 -0.14 11.88 20.47
C ARG A 313 0.17 10.78 19.47
N GLY A 314 0.36 11.17 18.21
CA GLY A 314 0.82 10.29 17.15
C GLY A 314 2.30 9.95 17.36
N VAL A 315 2.63 8.67 17.41
CA VAL A 315 4.02 8.17 17.53
C VAL A 315 4.51 7.49 16.26
N PHE A 316 3.60 7.20 15.34
CA PHE A 316 3.92 6.73 14.00
C PHE A 316 2.77 7.00 13.03
N HIS A 317 2.97 6.71 11.73
CA HIS A 317 1.97 6.95 10.69
C HIS A 317 0.58 6.39 11.05
N ASP A 318 0.54 5.23 11.67
CA ASP A 318 -0.69 4.55 12.04
C ASP A 318 -0.77 4.20 13.52
N VAL A 319 -0.01 4.90 14.38
CA VAL A 319 -0.02 4.65 15.82
C VAL A 319 -0.19 5.95 16.59
N LEU A 320 -1.28 6.01 17.37
CA LEU A 320 -1.56 7.04 18.39
C LEU A 320 -1.50 6.38 19.76
N ILE A 321 -0.93 7.07 20.75
CA ILE A 321 -0.90 6.62 22.15
C ILE A 321 -1.26 7.77 23.09
N ASP A 322 -1.96 7.49 24.18
CA ASP A 322 -2.19 8.44 25.28
C ASP A 322 -1.23 8.21 26.46
N ASP A 323 -1.26 9.08 27.48
CA ASP A 323 -0.36 8.99 28.63
C ASP A 323 -0.58 7.73 29.49
N ASP A 324 -1.77 7.12 29.42
CA ASP A 324 -2.14 5.88 30.12
C ASP A 324 -1.75 4.62 29.31
N GLY A 325 -1.20 4.80 28.11
CA GLY A 325 -0.73 3.74 27.24
C GLY A 325 -1.81 3.09 26.38
N HIS A 326 -3.02 3.64 26.30
CA HIS A 326 -4.01 3.19 25.32
C HIS A 326 -3.58 3.56 23.91
N VAL A 327 -3.82 2.65 22.96
CA VAL A 327 -3.29 2.80 21.59
C VAL A 327 -4.41 2.74 20.55
N LEU A 328 -4.34 3.59 19.52
CA LEU A 328 -5.01 3.35 18.25
C LEU A 328 -4.00 2.90 17.20
N TRP A 329 -4.32 1.77 16.55
CA TRP A 329 -3.64 1.29 15.35
C TRP A 329 -4.51 1.58 14.12
N GLY A 330 -4.19 2.65 13.40
CA GLY A 330 -5.11 3.29 12.48
C GLY A 330 -6.38 3.71 13.21
N GLN A 331 -7.50 3.07 12.93
CA GLN A 331 -8.79 3.30 13.61
C GLN A 331 -9.09 2.31 14.73
N ASN A 332 -8.20 1.32 14.95
CA ASN A 332 -8.49 0.19 15.82
C ASN A 332 -7.90 0.38 17.21
N TYR A 333 -8.75 0.42 18.23
CA TYR A 333 -8.33 0.48 19.62
C TYR A 333 -7.61 -0.80 20.07
N ARG A 334 -6.58 -0.61 20.90
CA ARG A 334 -5.80 -1.65 21.58
C ARG A 334 -5.62 -1.28 23.05
N LYS A 335 -5.65 -2.31 23.90
CA LYS A 335 -5.37 -2.15 25.33
C LYS A 335 -3.88 -1.81 25.55
N PRO A 336 -3.55 -1.14 26.66
CA PRO A 336 -2.16 -0.82 26.97
C PRO A 336 -1.28 -2.07 27.05
N LEU A 337 -0.07 -1.96 26.51
CA LEU A 337 0.93 -3.01 26.61
C LEU A 337 1.52 -2.98 28.04
N PRO A 338 1.56 -4.10 28.78
CA PRO A 338 2.06 -4.10 30.15
C PRO A 338 3.50 -3.59 30.29
N GLY A 339 3.68 -2.59 31.15
CA GLY A 339 4.99 -1.98 31.44
C GLY A 339 5.56 -1.12 30.32
N ILE A 340 4.71 -0.65 29.40
CA ILE A 340 5.09 0.40 28.44
C ILE A 340 5.22 1.75 29.15
N ASP A 341 6.28 2.48 28.86
CA ASP A 341 6.34 3.92 29.15
C ASP A 341 5.77 4.68 27.95
N ALA A 342 4.48 4.97 28.03
CA ALA A 342 3.73 5.60 26.95
C ALA A 342 4.23 7.01 26.60
N ARG A 343 4.81 7.73 27.58
CA ARG A 343 5.29 9.11 27.38
C ARG A 343 6.56 9.16 26.56
N SER A 344 7.46 8.20 26.74
CA SER A 344 8.75 8.15 26.04
C SER A 344 8.74 7.29 24.76
N LEU A 345 7.64 6.56 24.50
CA LEU A 345 7.49 5.72 23.33
C LEU A 345 7.71 6.50 22.01
N ARG A 346 8.60 5.98 21.17
CA ARG A 346 8.90 6.47 19.82
C ARG A 346 9.31 5.32 18.88
N PHE A 347 8.97 5.44 17.61
CA PHE A 347 9.42 4.48 16.60
C PHE A 347 10.83 4.84 16.10
N LEU A 348 11.72 3.84 16.05
CA LEU A 348 13.05 3.95 15.46
C LEU A 348 13.00 3.68 13.95
N THR A 349 12.21 2.68 13.57
CA THR A 349 11.97 2.29 12.17
C THR A 349 10.49 1.93 12.01
N ARG A 350 10.07 1.50 10.81
CA ARG A 350 8.73 0.92 10.63
C ARG A 350 8.47 -0.28 11.54
N PHE A 351 9.52 -1.01 11.88
CA PHE A 351 9.42 -2.30 12.56
C PHE A 351 9.88 -2.27 14.01
N PHE A 352 10.67 -1.27 14.42
CA PHE A 352 11.18 -1.18 15.79
C PHE A 352 10.74 0.12 16.47
N ALA A 353 10.40 0.01 17.75
CA ALA A 353 10.09 1.12 18.63
C ALA A 353 10.83 0.99 19.94
N VAL A 354 10.96 2.09 20.67
CA VAL A 354 11.60 2.14 21.97
C VAL A 354 10.82 3.06 22.89
N ASP A 355 10.84 2.77 24.18
CA ASP A 355 10.56 3.74 25.24
C ASP A 355 11.86 3.98 26.04
N ASP A 356 11.81 4.56 27.22
CA ASP A 356 13.02 4.80 28.04
C ASP A 356 13.55 3.55 28.74
N HIS A 357 12.82 2.43 28.69
CA HIS A 357 13.15 1.21 29.43
C HIS A 357 13.38 -0.01 28.53
N ARG A 358 12.72 -0.07 27.38
CA ARG A 358 12.56 -1.28 26.57
C ARG A 358 12.62 -0.99 25.09
N VAL A 359 12.87 -2.07 24.35
CA VAL A 359 12.85 -2.13 22.90
C VAL A 359 11.68 -3.01 22.49
N TYR A 360 10.97 -2.59 21.46
CA TYR A 360 9.79 -3.25 20.93
C TYR A 360 9.96 -3.51 19.44
N TYR A 361 9.36 -4.59 18.99
CA TYR A 361 9.14 -4.84 17.58
C TYR A 361 7.66 -4.84 17.25
N ARG A 362 7.36 -4.34 16.06
CA ARG A 362 6.02 -4.23 15.51
C ARG A 362 5.60 -5.57 14.92
N THR A 363 4.46 -6.05 15.38
CA THR A 363 3.70 -7.11 14.74
C THR A 363 2.61 -6.52 13.83
N ASN A 364 1.82 -7.36 13.17
CA ASN A 364 0.72 -6.88 12.33
C ASN A 364 -0.35 -6.09 13.11
N THR A 365 -0.49 -6.29 14.42
CA THR A 365 -1.61 -5.73 15.20
C THR A 365 -1.23 -5.13 16.55
N ASN A 366 0.03 -5.23 16.98
CA ASN A 366 0.52 -4.75 18.27
C ASN A 366 2.06 -4.56 18.29
N LEU A 367 2.59 -4.06 19.41
CA LEU A 367 4.01 -4.12 19.77
C LEU A 367 4.29 -5.33 20.68
N ALA A 368 5.45 -5.95 20.49
CA ALA A 368 5.97 -6.99 21.36
C ALA A 368 7.36 -6.61 21.87
N VAL A 369 7.70 -6.99 23.10
CA VAL A 369 8.98 -6.67 23.73
C VAL A 369 10.10 -7.49 23.07
N CYS A 370 11.21 -6.84 22.75
CA CYS A 370 12.45 -7.53 22.37
C CYS A 370 13.19 -7.93 23.65
N GLU A 371 12.99 -9.16 24.10
CA GLU A 371 13.64 -9.68 25.31
C GLU A 371 15.17 -9.73 25.14
N GLY A 372 15.89 -9.30 26.18
CA GLY A 372 17.36 -9.35 26.19
C GLY A 372 18.06 -8.38 25.23
N VAL A 373 17.38 -7.32 24.78
CA VAL A 373 18.00 -6.23 24.01
C VAL A 373 18.39 -5.09 24.94
N ASP A 374 19.63 -4.64 24.83
CA ASP A 374 20.13 -3.53 25.62
C ASP A 374 19.65 -2.19 25.08
N ARG A 375 18.56 -1.68 25.65
CA ARG A 375 17.97 -0.40 25.28
C ARG A 375 18.97 0.77 25.24
N ALA A 376 19.98 0.80 26.12
CA ALA A 376 20.91 1.93 26.22
C ALA A 376 21.84 2.07 25.00
N SER A 377 22.14 0.97 24.29
CA SER A 377 23.08 0.94 23.16
C SER A 377 22.41 0.78 21.80
N VAL A 378 21.06 0.75 21.74
CA VAL A 378 20.36 0.51 20.48
C VAL A 378 20.63 1.60 19.44
N GLU A 379 21.05 1.16 18.26
CA GLU A 379 21.17 1.96 17.04
C GLU A 379 20.41 1.32 15.87
N VAL A 380 19.95 2.15 14.93
CA VAL A 380 19.28 1.68 13.71
C VAL A 380 20.31 1.29 12.67
N VAL A 381 20.21 0.08 12.12
CA VAL A 381 21.09 -0.41 11.06
C VAL A 381 20.39 -0.38 9.70
N SER A 382 19.14 -0.85 9.65
CA SER A 382 18.32 -0.86 8.44
C SER A 382 16.85 -0.65 8.79
N SER A 383 15.96 -0.66 7.79
CA SER A 383 14.52 -0.62 8.06
C SER A 383 14.09 -1.79 8.94
N MET A 384 14.65 -2.98 8.73
CA MET A 384 14.30 -4.25 9.40
C MET A 384 15.31 -4.71 10.46
N GLY A 385 16.33 -3.90 10.77
CA GLY A 385 17.42 -4.29 11.65
C GLY A 385 17.91 -3.18 12.58
N ILE A 386 18.20 -3.56 13.82
CA ILE A 386 18.81 -2.72 14.85
C ILE A 386 20.06 -3.42 15.39
N ARG A 387 20.98 -2.67 15.99
CA ARG A 387 22.13 -3.23 16.71
C ARG A 387 22.09 -2.76 18.15
N ASP A 388 22.47 -3.63 19.07
CA ASP A 388 22.81 -3.28 20.45
C ASP A 388 24.26 -3.72 20.77
N ARG A 389 24.69 -3.55 22.02
CA ARG A 389 26.04 -3.94 22.47
C ARG A 389 26.39 -5.41 22.22
N ASP A 390 25.38 -6.27 22.12
CA ASP A 390 25.52 -7.72 22.01
C ASP A 390 25.38 -8.21 20.55
N GLY A 391 25.16 -7.29 19.60
CA GLY A 391 25.23 -7.55 18.16
C GLY A 391 24.02 -7.09 17.35
N LEU A 392 23.97 -7.52 16.10
CA LEU A 392 22.92 -7.19 15.15
C LEU A 392 21.65 -8.02 15.42
N ILE A 393 20.50 -7.39 15.29
CA ILE A 393 19.18 -7.95 15.54
C ILE A 393 18.27 -7.63 14.35
N ASP A 394 17.72 -8.66 13.72
CA ASP A 394 16.79 -8.55 12.59
C ASP A 394 15.42 -9.17 12.92
N ILE A 395 14.42 -8.86 12.10
CA ILE A 395 13.12 -9.55 12.11
C ILE A 395 13.11 -10.62 11.02
N ARG A 396 12.89 -11.89 11.40
CA ARG A 396 12.68 -13.02 10.48
C ARG A 396 11.29 -13.61 10.69
N TYR A 397 10.68 -14.04 9.59
CA TYR A 397 9.42 -14.75 9.64
C TYR A 397 9.68 -16.25 9.53
N PRO A 398 9.08 -17.10 10.39
CA PRO A 398 8.11 -16.77 11.46
C PRO A 398 8.73 -16.44 12.84
N GLU A 399 10.06 -16.45 12.98
CA GLU A 399 10.77 -16.45 14.26
C GLU A 399 10.62 -15.16 15.09
N GLY A 400 10.18 -14.06 14.47
CA GLY A 400 10.15 -12.75 15.09
C GLY A 400 11.56 -12.16 15.15
N ILE A 401 12.02 -11.84 16.35
CA ILE A 401 13.32 -11.18 16.56
C ILE A 401 14.44 -12.21 16.66
N VAL A 402 15.49 -12.06 15.86
CA VAL A 402 16.65 -12.93 15.87
C VAL A 402 17.95 -12.13 15.93
N ARG A 403 18.89 -12.57 16.77
CA ARG A 403 20.28 -12.10 16.69
C ARG A 403 20.95 -12.75 15.50
N VAL A 404 21.60 -11.94 14.67
CA VAL A 404 22.27 -12.39 13.45
C VAL A 404 23.76 -12.07 13.52
N PRO A 405 24.62 -12.90 12.90
CA PRO A 405 26.05 -12.60 12.79
C PRO A 405 26.24 -11.25 12.08
N ASP A 406 27.17 -10.42 12.57
CA ASP A 406 27.48 -9.16 11.91
C ASP A 406 28.25 -9.48 10.60
N PRO A 407 27.74 -9.10 9.41
CA PRO A 407 28.37 -9.42 8.13
C PRO A 407 29.77 -8.79 7.99
N SER A 408 30.16 -7.88 8.88
CA SER A 408 31.54 -7.35 8.95
C SER A 408 32.58 -8.33 9.54
N THR A 409 32.18 -9.53 9.97
CA THR A 409 33.10 -10.56 10.51
C THR A 409 33.37 -11.74 9.58
N GLU A 410 32.76 -11.80 8.40
CA GLU A 410 33.16 -12.75 7.35
C GLU A 410 34.18 -12.07 6.42
N SER A 411 35.46 -12.25 6.74
CA SER A 411 36.63 -11.81 5.95
C SER A 411 37.03 -12.87 4.94
#